data_AF-A0A7S4I4Q0-F1
#
_entry.id   AF-A0A7S4I4Q0-F1
#
_cell.length_a   1.000
_cell.length_b   1.000
_cell.length_c   1.000
_cell.angle_alpha   90.00
_cell.angle_beta   90.00
_cell.angle_gamma   90.00
#
_symmetry.space_group_name_H-M   'P 1'
#
loop_
_entity.id
_entity.type
_entity.pdbx_description
1 polymer ?
#
loop_
_entity_poly.entity_id
_entity_poly.type
_entity_poly.pdbx_seq_one_letter_code
_entity_poly.pdbx_strand_id
1 'polypeptide(L)'
;MPHTISGKTRSKRPDSRPNAKRRKKERTKKVEEADVSDLRATRIPKSEQKERTPGGVLKQKQLAPEAKRVKFLTKLLKQIEALRERKEQGEKLEEAQLRKIGRCDEVVAEIEALLDVDLGSSDEEESDQVER
;
A
#
# COMPACT_ATOMS: atom_id res chain seq x y z
N MET A 1 -8.33 27.36 20.05
CA MET A 1 -9.59 27.39 19.27
C MET A 1 -10.19 26.00 19.25
N PRO A 2 -11.43 25.81 19.76
CA PRO A 2 -12.13 24.53 19.68
C PRO A 2 -12.58 24.22 18.23
N HIS A 3 -12.56 22.95 17.82
CA HIS A 3 -13.10 22.55 16.52
C HIS A 3 -14.64 22.58 16.55
N THR A 4 -15.23 23.24 15.55
CA THR A 4 -16.61 23.76 15.52
C THR A 4 -17.72 22.73 15.38
N ILE A 5 -17.48 21.43 15.51
CA ILE A 5 -18.53 20.41 15.27
C ILE A 5 -18.74 19.42 16.42
N SER A 6 -17.78 19.18 17.33
CA SER A 6 -17.99 18.16 18.38
C SER A 6 -17.64 18.55 19.81
N GLY A 7 -17.05 19.72 20.07
CA GLY A 7 -16.71 20.20 21.43
C GLY A 7 -15.74 19.31 22.23
N LYS A 8 -15.41 18.11 21.75
CA LYS A 8 -14.56 17.12 22.41
C LYS A 8 -13.12 17.30 21.96
N THR A 9 -12.23 17.49 22.93
CA THR A 9 -10.79 17.46 22.68
C THR A 9 -10.35 16.04 22.37
N ARG A 10 -9.48 15.86 21.37
CA ARG A 10 -8.92 14.55 21.01
C ARG A 10 -8.18 13.98 22.22
N SER A 11 -8.51 12.76 22.65
CA SER A 11 -7.80 12.11 23.75
C SER A 11 -6.32 11.92 23.36
N LYS A 12 -5.40 12.35 24.25
CA LYS A 12 -3.96 12.18 24.04
C LYS A 12 -3.63 10.70 24.17
N ARG A 13 -3.68 9.95 23.06
CA ARG A 13 -3.22 8.56 23.01
C ARG A 13 -1.73 8.51 23.41
N PRO A 14 -1.33 7.62 24.33
CA PRO A 14 0.08 7.44 24.66
C PRO A 14 0.84 6.93 23.42
N ASP A 15 2.02 7.48 23.17
CA ASP A 15 2.90 7.02 22.09
C ASP A 15 3.51 5.67 22.51
N SER A 16 3.18 4.60 21.78
CA SER A 16 3.56 3.21 22.06
C SER A 16 4.92 2.81 21.48
N ARG A 17 5.63 3.74 20.83
CA ARG A 17 6.95 3.49 20.25
C ARG A 17 8.01 3.23 21.34
N PRO A 18 9.05 2.42 21.05
CA PRO A 18 10.19 2.28 21.95
C PRO A 18 10.82 3.66 22.22
N ASN A 19 11.16 3.94 23.49
CA ASN A 19 11.71 5.22 23.96
C ASN A 19 10.82 6.46 23.82
N ALA A 20 9.50 6.30 23.67
CA ALA A 20 8.55 7.42 23.54
C ALA A 20 8.67 8.48 24.65
N LYS A 21 8.84 8.06 25.92
CA LYS A 21 9.00 8.97 27.07
C LYS A 21 10.23 9.87 26.93
N ARG A 22 11.37 9.29 26.53
CA ARG A 22 12.63 10.02 26.33
C ARG A 22 12.51 11.04 25.19
N ARG A 23 11.96 10.61 24.05
CA ARG A 23 11.72 11.51 22.90
C ARG A 23 10.81 12.69 23.25
N LYS A 24 9.76 12.45 24.05
CA LYS A 24 8.87 13.51 24.50
C LYS A 24 9.61 14.54 25.37
N LYS A 25 10.44 14.07 26.31
CA LYS A 25 11.25 14.93 27.18
C LYS A 25 12.29 15.74 26.41
N GLU A 26 12.98 15.14 25.43
CA GLU A 26 13.92 15.83 24.55
C GLU A 26 13.22 16.90 23.70
N ARG A 27 12.00 16.61 23.21
CA ARG A 27 11.21 17.58 22.43
C ARG A 27 10.72 18.75 23.28
N THR A 28 10.24 18.52 24.49
CA THR A 28 9.80 19.61 25.38
C THR A 28 10.97 20.48 25.80
N LYS A 29 12.10 19.87 26.17
CA LYS A 29 13.33 20.59 26.53
C LYS A 29 13.81 21.51 25.39
N LYS A 30 13.80 21.01 24.14
CA LYS A 30 14.13 21.83 22.96
C LYS A 30 13.16 22.98 22.69
N VAL A 31 11.90 22.83 23.07
CA VAL A 31 10.89 23.91 22.92
C VAL A 31 11.06 24.94 24.04
N GLU A 32 11.42 24.50 25.25
CA GLU A 32 11.71 25.37 26.39
C GLU A 32 13.02 26.16 26.22
N GLU A 33 14.02 25.58 25.55
CA GLU A 33 15.30 26.21 25.24
C GLU A 33 15.28 27.12 24.00
N ALA A 34 14.19 27.11 23.22
CA ALA A 34 14.09 27.92 22.01
C ALA A 34 13.56 29.33 22.30
N ASP A 35 14.23 30.35 21.77
CA ASP A 35 13.80 31.74 21.90
C ASP A 35 12.48 32.01 21.15
N VAL A 36 11.69 32.98 21.63
CA VAL A 36 10.36 33.30 21.07
C VAL A 36 10.44 33.76 19.60
N SER A 37 11.57 34.30 19.16
CA SER A 37 11.86 34.63 17.76
C SER A 37 11.98 33.39 16.87
N ASP A 38 12.54 32.30 17.38
CA ASP A 38 12.71 31.04 16.65
C ASP A 38 11.39 30.28 16.49
N LEU A 39 10.47 30.45 17.44
CA LEU A 39 9.13 29.86 17.38
C LEU A 39 8.24 30.48 16.28
N ARG A 40 8.54 31.71 15.82
CA ARG A 40 7.80 32.36 14.72
C ARG A 40 8.21 31.84 13.35
N ALA A 41 9.44 31.34 13.21
CA ALA A 41 9.96 30.76 11.98
C ALA A 41 9.68 29.26 11.90
N THR A 42 8.43 28.88 11.64
CA THR A 42 8.03 27.46 11.51
C THR A 42 8.58 26.76 10.27
N ARG A 43 9.17 27.52 9.34
CA ARG A 43 9.70 27.02 8.07
C ARG A 43 11.20 26.82 8.18
N ILE A 44 11.63 25.58 8.40
CA ILE A 44 13.03 25.19 8.27
C ILE A 44 13.46 25.43 6.81
N PRO A 45 14.46 26.28 6.55
CA PRO A 45 14.96 26.52 5.20
C PRO A 45 15.48 25.22 4.59
N LYS A 46 15.30 25.03 3.27
CA LYS A 46 15.64 23.77 2.59
C LYS A 46 17.09 23.34 2.82
N SER A 47 18.01 24.30 2.99
CA SER A 47 19.43 24.06 3.29
C SER A 47 19.68 23.36 4.63
N GLU A 48 18.79 23.52 5.60
CA GLU A 48 18.88 22.92 6.94
C GLU A 48 18.01 21.67 7.07
N GLN A 49 17.21 21.35 6.05
CA GLN A 49 16.46 20.12 6.01
C GLN A 49 17.44 18.96 5.79
N LYS A 50 17.60 18.12 6.81
CA LYS A 50 18.34 16.86 6.67
C LYS A 50 17.71 16.05 5.55
N GLU A 51 18.46 15.81 4.49
CA GLU A 51 18.06 14.89 3.44
C GLU A 51 17.80 13.52 4.08
N ARG A 52 16.68 12.91 3.71
CA ARG A 52 16.44 11.52 4.11
C ARG A 52 17.51 10.71 3.40
N THR A 53 18.37 10.05 4.18
CA THR A 53 19.22 8.98 3.63
C THR A 53 18.29 8.04 2.85
N PRO A 54 18.54 7.76 1.56
CA PRO A 54 17.72 6.84 0.79
C PRO A 54 17.75 5.48 1.49
N GLY A 55 16.72 5.22 2.28
CA GLY A 55 16.65 4.08 3.16
C GLY A 55 16.32 2.85 2.33
N GLY A 56 17.34 2.02 2.10
CA GLY A 56 17.20 0.66 1.61
C GLY A 56 17.28 0.53 0.09
N VAL A 57 18.05 -0.46 -0.35
CA VAL A 57 17.90 -1.06 -1.67
C VAL A 57 16.48 -1.63 -1.71
N LEU A 58 15.59 -1.01 -2.50
CA LEU A 58 14.29 -1.57 -2.79
C LEU A 58 14.53 -2.94 -3.44
N LYS A 59 14.43 -4.03 -2.66
CA LYS A 59 14.41 -5.38 -3.22
C LYS A 59 13.16 -5.48 -4.08
N GLN A 60 13.33 -5.27 -5.38
CA GLN A 60 12.28 -5.54 -6.34
C GLN A 60 12.09 -7.05 -6.34
N LYS A 61 11.03 -7.54 -5.69
CA LYS A 61 10.59 -8.92 -5.86
C LYS A 61 10.19 -9.07 -7.32
N GLN A 62 11.10 -9.59 -8.14
CA GLN A 62 10.79 -9.95 -9.51
C GLN A 62 9.90 -11.18 -9.46
N LEU A 63 8.61 -10.97 -9.66
CA LEU A 63 7.65 -12.06 -9.86
C LEU A 63 7.98 -12.78 -11.17
N ALA A 64 7.75 -14.10 -11.19
CA ALA A 64 7.75 -14.90 -12.40
C ALA A 64 6.81 -14.26 -13.46
N PRO A 65 7.12 -14.40 -14.76
CA PRO A 65 6.30 -13.81 -15.83
C PRO A 65 4.84 -14.30 -15.78
N GLU A 66 4.61 -15.56 -15.45
CA GLU A 66 3.29 -16.16 -15.28
C GLU A 66 2.54 -15.56 -14.08
N ALA A 67 3.20 -15.44 -12.93
CA ALA A 67 2.62 -14.79 -11.75
C ALA A 67 2.26 -13.31 -12.02
N LYS A 68 3.04 -12.60 -12.87
CA LYS A 68 2.68 -11.24 -13.34
C LYS A 68 1.43 -11.28 -14.22
N ARG A 69 1.31 -12.28 -15.10
CA ARG A 69 0.17 -12.47 -16.00
C ARG A 69 -1.11 -12.77 -15.21
N VAL A 70 -1.08 -13.72 -14.28
CA VAL A 70 -2.22 -14.04 -13.39
C VAL A 70 -2.66 -12.81 -12.60
N LYS A 71 -1.71 -12.05 -12.03
CA LYS A 71 -2.01 -10.80 -11.31
C LYS A 71 -2.67 -9.74 -12.20
N PHE A 72 -2.32 -9.69 -13.48
CA PHE A 72 -2.94 -8.79 -14.43
C PHE A 72 -4.37 -9.24 -14.77
N LEU A 73 -4.58 -10.52 -15.10
CA LEU A 73 -5.88 -11.08 -15.46
C LEU A 73 -6.88 -10.98 -14.30
N THR A 74 -6.44 -11.28 -13.07
CA THR A 74 -7.28 -11.12 -11.86
C THR A 74 -7.70 -9.66 -11.62
N LYS A 75 -6.84 -8.68 -11.92
CA LYS A 75 -7.24 -7.26 -11.88
C LYS A 75 -8.25 -6.93 -12.96
N LEU A 76 -8.11 -7.53 -14.14
CA LEU A 76 -9.04 -7.33 -15.24
C LEU A 76 -10.43 -7.89 -14.90
N LEU A 77 -10.53 -9.07 -14.26
CA LEU A 77 -11.78 -9.61 -13.76
C LEU A 77 -12.48 -8.67 -12.79
N LYS A 78 -11.77 -8.14 -11.80
CA LYS A 78 -12.33 -7.15 -10.85
C LYS A 78 -12.87 -5.90 -11.54
N GLN A 79 -12.22 -5.46 -12.63
CA GLN A 79 -12.73 -4.35 -13.42
C GLN A 79 -14.00 -4.72 -14.18
N ILE A 80 -14.07 -5.95 -14.71
CA ILE A 80 -15.26 -6.45 -15.39
C ILE A 80 -16.44 -6.55 -14.42
N GLU A 81 -16.23 -7.08 -13.21
CA GLU A 81 -17.23 -7.12 -12.14
C GLU A 81 -17.75 -5.73 -11.80
N ALA A 82 -16.86 -4.76 -11.57
CA ALA A 82 -17.26 -3.38 -11.30
C ALA A 82 -18.05 -2.73 -12.45
N LEU A 83 -17.74 -3.09 -13.71
CA LEU A 83 -18.51 -2.62 -14.87
C LEU A 83 -19.88 -3.31 -14.97
N ARG A 84 -20.00 -4.59 -14.59
CA ARG A 84 -21.28 -5.30 -14.52
C ARG A 84 -22.19 -4.68 -13.46
N GLU A 85 -21.67 -4.42 -12.26
CA GLU A 85 -22.41 -3.75 -11.18
C GLU A 85 -22.95 -2.38 -11.62
N ARG A 86 -22.12 -1.58 -12.29
CA ARG A 86 -22.56 -0.27 -12.83
C ARG A 86 -23.63 -0.38 -13.91
N LYS A 87 -23.52 -1.39 -14.78
CA LYS A 87 -24.55 -1.68 -15.78
C LYS A 87 -25.88 -2.05 -15.13
N GLU A 88 -25.83 -2.87 -14.08
CA GLU A 88 -27.01 -3.26 -13.29
C GLU A 88 -27.64 -2.07 -12.56
N GLN A 89 -26.82 -1.12 -12.11
CA GLN A 89 -27.28 0.16 -11.55
C GLN A 89 -27.88 1.11 -12.60
N GLY A 90 -27.88 0.73 -13.88
CA GLY A 90 -28.46 1.51 -14.97
C GLY A 90 -27.54 2.61 -15.53
N GLU A 91 -26.24 2.58 -15.21
CA GLU A 91 -25.27 3.50 -15.83
C GLU A 91 -25.09 3.19 -17.33
N LYS A 92 -25.05 4.23 -18.15
CA LYS A 92 -24.75 4.09 -19.59
C LYS A 92 -23.26 3.84 -19.76
N LEU A 93 -22.92 2.61 -20.12
CA LEU A 93 -21.55 2.20 -20.42
C LEU A 93 -21.16 2.56 -21.86
N GLU A 94 -19.89 2.90 -22.03
CA GLU A 94 -19.27 3.12 -23.34
C GLU A 94 -19.03 1.80 -24.08
N GLU A 95 -18.97 1.82 -25.41
CA GLU A 95 -18.74 0.61 -26.23
C GLU A 95 -17.47 -0.15 -25.83
N ALA A 96 -16.40 0.57 -25.47
CA ALA A 96 -15.15 -0.04 -25.00
C ALA A 96 -15.34 -0.84 -23.70
N GLN A 97 -16.23 -0.37 -22.81
CA GLN A 97 -16.55 -1.05 -21.55
C GLN A 97 -17.42 -2.29 -21.81
N LEU A 98 -18.37 -2.21 -22.74
CA LEU A 98 -19.17 -3.36 -23.17
C LEU A 98 -18.31 -4.47 -23.80
N ARG A 99 -17.36 -4.09 -24.66
CA ARG A 99 -16.36 -5.03 -25.21
C ARG A 99 -15.52 -5.67 -24.10
N LYS A 100 -15.16 -4.92 -23.06
CA LYS A 100 -14.42 -5.45 -21.91
C LYS A 100 -15.26 -6.48 -21.13
N ILE A 101 -16.56 -6.24 -20.93
CA ILE A 101 -17.46 -7.20 -20.28
C ILE A 101 -17.57 -8.49 -21.10
N GLY A 102 -17.60 -8.39 -22.44
CA GLY A 102 -17.67 -9.55 -23.34
C GLY A 102 -16.45 -10.46 -23.30
N ARG A 103 -15.29 -9.97 -22.84
CA ARG A 103 -14.06 -10.76 -22.70
C ARG A 103 -13.96 -11.55 -21.39
N CYS A 104 -15.01 -11.55 -20.57
CA CYS A 104 -14.98 -12.20 -19.26
C CYS A 104 -14.58 -13.68 -19.35
N ASP A 105 -15.22 -14.41 -20.26
CA ASP A 105 -15.02 -15.87 -20.37
C ASP A 105 -13.61 -16.21 -20.88
N GLU A 106 -13.09 -15.41 -21.82
CA GLU A 106 -11.70 -15.53 -22.30
C GLU A 106 -10.70 -15.32 -21.16
N VAL A 107 -10.92 -14.33 -20.29
CA VAL A 107 -10.04 -14.03 -19.17
C VAL A 107 -10.08 -15.13 -18.10
N VAL A 108 -11.24 -15.73 -17.85
CA VAL A 108 -11.38 -16.87 -16.93
C VAL A 108 -10.63 -18.08 -17.48
N ALA A 109 -10.86 -18.43 -18.75
CA ALA A 109 -10.18 -19.55 -19.40
C ALA A 109 -8.64 -19.38 -19.42
N GLU A 110 -8.15 -18.16 -19.62
CA GLU A 110 -6.70 -17.88 -19.57
C GLU A 110 -6.12 -18.05 -18.15
N ILE A 111 -6.87 -17.67 -17.11
CA ILE A 111 -6.43 -17.89 -15.72
C ILE A 111 -6.41 -19.38 -15.39
N GLU A 112 -7.46 -20.12 -15.76
CA GLU A 112 -7.54 -21.56 -15.56
C GLU A 112 -6.38 -22.28 -16.24
N ALA A 113 -6.11 -21.97 -17.52
CA ALA A 113 -4.98 -22.54 -18.24
C ALA A 113 -3.62 -22.25 -17.58
N LEU A 114 -3.43 -21.06 -17.00
CA LEU A 114 -2.17 -20.71 -16.32
C LEU A 114 -2.04 -21.36 -14.94
N LEU A 115 -3.15 -21.67 -14.27
CA LEU A 115 -3.15 -22.34 -12.95
C LEU A 115 -3.07 -23.86 -13.08
N ASP A 116 -3.70 -24.44 -14.10
CA ASP A 116 -3.66 -25.88 -14.38
C ASP A 116 -2.24 -26.35 -14.76
N VAL A 117 -1.43 -25.48 -15.38
CA VAL A 117 -0.01 -25.75 -15.68
C VAL A 117 0.83 -25.82 -14.40
N ASP A 118 0.45 -25.11 -13.33
CA ASP A 118 1.22 -25.01 -12.09
C ASP A 118 0.99 -26.22 -11.15
N LEU A 119 -0.07 -27.00 -11.34
CA LEU A 119 -0.34 -28.24 -10.57
C LEU A 119 0.45 -29.46 -11.07
N GLY A 120 1.10 -29.37 -12.23
CA GLY A 120 1.93 -30.43 -12.81
C GLY A 120 3.44 -30.22 -12.69
N SER A 121 3.88 -29.11 -12.08
CA SER A 121 5.29 -28.68 -12.01
C SER A 121 5.72 -28.30 -10.58
N SER A 122 5.18 -28.99 -9.57
CA SER A 122 5.85 -29.05 -8.25
C SER A 122 6.86 -30.18 -8.29
N ASP A 123 7.85 -30.03 -9.19
CA ASP A 123 8.99 -30.93 -9.33
C ASP A 123 9.79 -30.93 -8.03
N GLU A 124 10.10 -32.15 -7.63
CA GLU A 124 10.92 -32.52 -6.51
C GLU A 124 12.32 -31.94 -6.71
N GLU A 125 12.87 -31.20 -5.74
CA GLU A 125 14.30 -31.30 -5.41
C GLU A 125 14.53 -31.04 -3.90
N GLU A 126 14.88 -32.15 -3.22
CA GLU A 126 16.03 -32.31 -2.31
C GLU A 126 16.20 -31.33 -1.13
N SER A 127 15.90 -31.75 0.11
CA SER A 127 16.75 -32.53 1.05
C SER A 127 17.90 -31.73 1.67
N ASP A 128 17.87 -31.56 3.00
CA ASP A 128 19.06 -31.83 3.81
C ASP A 128 18.75 -32.01 5.30
N GLN A 129 19.49 -32.96 5.87
CA GLN A 129 19.39 -33.59 7.19
C GLN A 129 19.57 -32.59 8.34
N VAL A 130 18.85 -32.79 9.44
CA VAL A 130 19.36 -32.46 10.78
C VAL A 130 19.01 -33.58 11.75
N GLU A 131 19.86 -34.61 11.80
CA GLU A 131 20.07 -35.36 13.02
C GLU A 131 20.74 -34.46 14.06
N ARG A 132 20.14 -34.33 15.25
CA ARG A 132 20.85 -34.15 16.51
C ARG A 132 19.94 -34.44 17.70
#